data_AF-A0A7W9X0J0-F1
#
_entry.id   AF-A0A7W9X0J0-F1
#
_cell.length_a   1.000
_cell.length_b   1.000
_cell.length_c   1.000
_cell.angle_alpha   90.00
_cell.angle_beta   90.00
_cell.angle_gamma   90.00
#
_symmetry.space_group_name_H-M   'P 1'
#
loop_
_entity.id
_entity.type
_entity.pdbx_description
1 polymer ?
#
loop_
_entity_poly.entity_id
_entity_poly.type
_entity_poly.pdbx_seq_one_letter_code
_entity_poly.pdbx_strand_id
1 'polypeptide(L)'
;MASTFIRRAALVLLACGAQGCISSTPHWDSQFGAATRANLAVQTIDPAAGASRNPAAGLDGRAARAAIDNYERSFAQPDTGQPAPMIRAQ
;
A
#
# COMPACT_ATOMS: atom_id res chain seq x y z
N MET A 1 58.06 11.70 -13.25
CA MET A 1 57.06 12.79 -13.26
C MET A 1 55.72 12.35 -13.86
N ALA A 2 55.68 11.64 -15.00
CA ALA A 2 54.43 11.18 -15.61
C ALA A 2 53.61 10.21 -14.72
N SER A 3 54.28 9.26 -14.04
CA SER A 3 53.61 8.29 -13.14
C SER A 3 52.90 8.94 -11.94
N THR A 4 53.49 9.98 -11.36
CA THR A 4 52.88 10.75 -10.27
C THR A 4 51.67 11.55 -10.73
N PHE A 5 51.70 12.08 -11.96
CA PHE A 5 50.56 12.75 -12.58
C PHE A 5 49.40 11.79 -12.87
N ILE A 6 49.69 10.62 -13.43
CA ILE A 6 48.67 9.59 -13.72
C ILE A 6 47.99 9.10 -12.43
N ARG A 7 48.77 8.87 -11.37
CA ARG A 7 48.22 8.47 -10.06
C ARG A 7 47.30 9.54 -9.45
N ARG A 8 47.68 10.82 -9.57
CA ARG A 8 46.84 11.94 -9.10
C ARG A 8 45.57 12.09 -9.93
N ALA A 9 45.65 11.96 -11.25
CA ALA A 9 44.50 12.00 -12.14
C ALA A 9 43.52 10.84 -11.86
N ALA A 10 44.03 9.63 -11.64
CA ALA A 10 43.21 8.47 -11.28
C ALA A 10 42.47 8.67 -9.94
N LEU A 11 43.12 9.25 -8.94
CA LEU A 11 42.50 9.57 -7.64
C LEU A 11 41.38 10.62 -7.77
N VAL A 12 41.57 11.65 -8.60
CA VAL A 12 40.53 12.67 -8.85
C VAL A 12 39.33 12.06 -9.58
N LEU A 13 39.57 11.21 -10.58
CA LEU A 13 38.50 10.51 -11.29
C LEU A 13 37.73 9.56 -10.39
N LEU A 14 38.41 8.84 -9.48
CA LEU A 14 37.76 7.99 -8.49
C LEU A 14 36.88 8.82 -7.53
N ALA A 15 37.36 9.97 -7.07
CA ALA A 15 36.61 10.86 -6.17
C ALA A 15 35.38 11.49 -6.85
N CYS A 16 35.47 11.85 -8.14
CA CYS A 16 34.34 12.37 -8.90
C CYS A 16 33.32 11.27 -9.27
N GLY A 17 33.78 10.05 -9.57
CA GLY A 17 32.91 8.91 -9.92
C GLY A 17 32.21 8.26 -8.71
N ALA A 18 32.72 8.45 -7.49
CA ALA A 18 32.16 7.87 -6.27
C ALA A 18 30.89 8.56 -5.75
N GLN A 19 30.40 9.63 -6.39
CA GLN A 19 29.16 10.29 -5.97
C GLN A 19 27.88 9.46 -6.25
N GLY A 20 28.01 8.29 -6.89
CA GLY A 20 26.89 7.41 -7.24
C GLY A 20 26.41 6.43 -6.15
N CYS A 21 27.08 6.33 -4.99
CA CYS A 21 26.73 5.30 -4.00
C CYS A 21 25.72 5.74 -2.92
N ILE A 22 25.32 7.02 -2.87
CA ILE A 22 24.19 7.51 -2.07
C ILE A 22 23.41 8.50 -2.93
N SER A 23 22.43 7.99 -3.67
CA SER A 23 21.41 8.84 -4.28
C SER A 23 20.48 9.30 -3.16
N SER A 24 20.71 10.49 -2.62
CA SER A 24 19.72 11.09 -1.72
C SER A 24 18.46 11.37 -2.51
N THR A 25 17.29 11.12 -1.90
CA THR A 25 15.98 11.33 -2.52
C THR A 25 15.26 12.50 -1.85
N PRO A 26 15.88 13.69 -1.72
CA PRO A 26 15.40 14.75 -0.82
C PRO A 26 13.98 15.22 -1.17
N HIS A 27 13.62 15.23 -2.45
CA HIS A 27 12.25 15.53 -2.85
C HIS A 27 11.27 14.47 -2.35
N TRP A 28 11.53 13.18 -2.57
CA TRP A 28 10.66 12.08 -2.12
C TRP A 28 10.59 11.98 -0.60
N ASP A 29 11.74 12.08 0.08
CA ASP A 29 11.85 11.96 1.54
C ASP A 29 11.04 13.07 2.23
N SER A 30 11.02 14.27 1.65
CA SER A 30 10.22 15.39 2.16
C SER A 30 8.71 15.14 2.14
N GLN A 31 8.23 14.23 1.27
CA GLN A 31 6.80 13.98 1.05
C GLN A 31 6.34 12.65 1.66
N PHE A 32 7.26 11.80 2.11
CA PHE A 32 6.99 10.46 2.63
C PHE A 32 5.87 10.44 3.69
N GLY A 33 5.93 11.37 4.64
CA GLY A 33 4.93 11.48 5.70
C GLY A 33 3.54 11.89 5.21
N ALA A 34 3.47 12.73 4.17
CA ALA A 34 2.21 13.14 3.55
C ALA A 34 1.60 12.00 2.74
N ALA A 35 2.43 11.29 1.95
CA ALA A 35 2.00 10.12 1.17
C ALA A 35 1.45 9.02 2.08
N THR A 36 2.13 8.72 3.19
CA THR A 36 1.68 7.71 4.16
C THR A 36 0.33 8.07 4.78
N ARG A 37 0.15 9.34 5.19
CA ARG A 37 -1.12 9.82 5.76
C ARG A 37 -2.25 9.82 4.74
N ALA A 38 -1.97 10.18 3.49
CA ALA A 38 -2.97 10.12 2.41
C ALA A 38 -3.44 8.68 2.16
N ASN A 39 -2.50 7.73 2.10
CA ASN A 39 -2.82 6.31 1.94
C ASN A 39 -3.66 5.78 3.11
N LEU A 40 -3.30 6.14 4.34
CA LEU A 40 -4.08 5.76 5.52
C LEU A 40 -5.49 6.36 5.47
N ALA A 41 -5.64 7.62 5.08
CA ALA A 41 -6.94 8.28 4.99
C ALA A 41 -7.88 7.59 3.99
N VAL A 42 -7.38 7.13 2.84
CA VAL A 42 -8.18 6.39 1.84
C VAL A 42 -8.57 4.99 2.34
N GLN A 43 -7.76 4.37 3.21
CA GLN A 43 -8.05 3.06 3.80
C GLN A 43 -8.92 3.15 5.07
N THR A 44 -9.08 4.34 5.64
CA THR A 44 -9.86 4.55 6.87
C THR A 44 -11.34 4.61 6.51
N ILE A 45 -12.10 3.59 6.91
CA ILE A 45 -13.54 3.49 6.63
C ILE A 45 -14.32 4.58 7.38
N ASP A 46 -14.03 4.80 8.66
CA ASP A 46 -14.66 5.83 9.48
C ASP A 46 -13.63 6.45 10.45
N PRO A 47 -13.18 7.69 10.19
CA PRO A 47 -12.21 8.37 11.06
C PRO A 47 -12.81 8.80 12.41
N ALA A 48 -14.14 8.84 12.55
CA ALA A 48 -14.84 9.24 13.77
C ALA A 48 -15.36 8.04 14.59
N ALA A 49 -15.02 6.81 14.20
CA ALA A 49 -15.56 5.58 14.80
C ALA A 49 -15.44 5.52 16.33
N GLY A 50 -14.35 6.05 16.91
CA GLY A 50 -14.13 6.08 18.36
C GLY A 50 -15.06 7.01 19.14
N ALA A 51 -15.70 7.98 18.48
CA ALA A 51 -16.72 8.83 19.09
C ALA A 51 -18.12 8.17 19.04
N SER A 52 -18.29 7.12 18.24
CA SER A 52 -19.56 6.40 18.16
C SER A 52 -19.81 5.63 19.46
N ARG A 53 -21.03 5.74 19.99
CA ARG A 53 -21.51 4.92 21.11
C ARG A 53 -22.15 3.61 20.65
N ASN A 54 -22.15 3.36 19.35
CA ASN A 54 -22.72 2.14 18.80
C ASN A 54 -21.80 0.98 19.20
N PRO A 55 -22.28 -0.01 19.96
CA PRO A 55 -21.45 -1.18 20.28
C PRO A 55 -21.05 -1.86 18.96
N ALA A 56 -19.77 -2.25 18.86
CA ALA A 56 -19.32 -3.12 17.78
C ALA A 56 -20.00 -4.48 17.96
N ALA A 57 -21.21 -4.63 17.41
CA ALA A 57 -22.07 -5.80 17.61
C ALA A 57 -21.51 -7.09 16.97
N GLY A 58 -20.40 -6.98 16.23
CA GLY A 58 -19.80 -8.09 15.50
C GLY A 58 -20.73 -8.63 14.42
N LEU A 59 -20.38 -9.79 13.87
CA LEU A 59 -21.23 -10.55 12.97
C LEU A 59 -21.91 -11.66 13.77
N ASP A 60 -23.22 -11.89 13.57
CA ASP A 60 -23.90 -13.04 14.17
C ASP A 60 -23.22 -14.35 13.70
N GLY A 61 -22.85 -15.22 14.65
CA GLY A 61 -22.06 -16.41 14.33
C GLY A 61 -22.74 -17.39 13.37
N ARG A 62 -24.08 -17.49 13.42
CA ARG A 62 -24.84 -18.33 12.46
C ARG A 62 -24.87 -17.68 11.09
N ALA A 63 -25.08 -16.36 11.02
CA ALA A 63 -24.99 -15.61 9.77
C ALA A 63 -23.60 -15.73 9.15
N ALA A 64 -22.54 -15.63 9.96
CA ALA A 64 -21.15 -15.80 9.53
C ALA A 64 -20.91 -17.18 8.91
N ARG A 65 -21.35 -18.24 9.60
CA ARG A 65 -21.23 -19.62 9.10
C ARG A 65 -22.02 -19.82 7.81
N ALA A 66 -23.26 -19.34 7.75
CA ALA A 66 -24.08 -19.45 6.55
C ALA A 66 -23.45 -18.73 5.35
N ALA A 67 -22.82 -17.57 5.57
CA ALA A 67 -22.10 -16.85 4.52
C ALA A 67 -20.92 -17.66 3.95
N ILE A 68 -20.12 -18.29 4.82
CA ILE A 68 -19.01 -19.17 4.41
C ILE A 68 -19.55 -20.40 3.66
N ASP A 69 -20.56 -21.08 4.21
CA ASP A 69 -21.16 -22.26 3.58
C ASP A 69 -21.74 -21.94 2.18
N ASN A 70 -22.33 -20.75 2.01
CA ASN A 70 -22.83 -20.28 0.72
C ASN A 70 -21.70 -19.96 -0.26
N TYR A 71 -20.61 -19.32 0.21
CA TYR A 71 -19.42 -19.07 -0.59
C TYR A 71 -18.81 -20.38 -1.10
N GLU A 72 -18.61 -21.38 -0.23
CA GLU A 72 -18.11 -22.69 -0.62
C GLU A 72 -19.03 -23.37 -1.65
N ARG A 73 -20.35 -23.31 -1.45
CA ARG A 73 -21.34 -23.89 -2.36
C ARG A 73 -21.31 -23.25 -3.75
N SER A 74 -21.03 -21.95 -3.85
CA SER A 74 -20.96 -21.23 -5.12
C SER A 74 -19.90 -21.78 -6.09
N PHE A 75 -18.87 -22.48 -5.58
CA PHE A 75 -17.87 -23.15 -6.42
C PHE A 75 -18.28 -24.56 -6.83
N ALA A 76 -19.04 -25.26 -5.98
CA ALA A 76 -19.54 -26.62 -6.26
C ALA A 76 -20.73 -26.61 -7.22
N GLN A 77 -21.54 -25.55 -7.16
CA GLN A 77 -22.64 -25.29 -8.07
C GLN A 77 -22.48 -23.85 -8.55
N PRO A 78 -21.73 -23.62 -9.65
CA PRO A 78 -21.63 -22.29 -10.22
C PRO A 78 -23.04 -21.81 -10.52
N ASP A 79 -23.46 -20.74 -9.85
CA ASP A 79 -24.77 -20.16 -10.06
C ASP A 79 -24.94 -19.91 -11.57
N THR A 80 -25.86 -20.63 -12.20
CA THR A 80 -26.35 -20.30 -13.55
C THR A 80 -27.26 -19.07 -13.51
N GLY A 81 -27.47 -18.50 -12.33
CA GLY A 81 -28.30 -17.35 -12.04
C GLY A 81 -27.56 -16.04 -12.23
N GLN A 82 -28.12 -15.23 -13.14
CA GLN A 82 -27.83 -13.82 -13.37
C GLN A 82 -27.30 -13.10 -12.11
N PRO A 83 -26.17 -12.37 -12.18
CA PRO A 83 -25.66 -11.63 -11.05
C PRO A 83 -26.75 -10.67 -10.53
N ALA A 84 -26.90 -10.62 -9.20
CA ALA A 84 -27.84 -9.72 -8.55
C ALA A 84 -27.67 -8.29 -9.10
N PRO A 85 -28.77 -7.57 -9.41
CA PRO A 85 -28.68 -6.25 -10.01
C PRO A 85 -27.84 -5.37 -9.08
N MET A 86 -26.69 -4.91 -9.59
CA MET A 86 -25.88 -3.91 -8.91
C MET A 86 -26.76 -2.68 -8.73
N ILE A 87 -27.20 -2.41 -7.51
CA ILE A 87 -27.90 -1.16 -7.19
C ILE A 87 -26.89 -0.05 -7.51
N ARG A 88 -27.11 0.62 -8.63
CA ARG A 88 -26.35 1.81 -9.01
C ARG A 88 -26.62 2.85 -7.93
N ALA A 89 -25.63 3.09 -7.08
CA ALA A 89 -25.62 4.26 -6.22
C ALA A 89 -25.67 5.49 -7.16
N GLN A 90 -26.82 6.15 -7.17
CA GLN A 90 -26.99 7.49 -7.73
C GLN A 90 -26.59 8.51 -6.67
#